data_AF-K2A028-F1
#
_entry.id   AF-K2A028-F1
#
_cell.length_a   1.000
_cell.length_b   1.000
_cell.length_c   1.000
_cell.angle_alpha   90.00
_cell.angle_beta   90.00
_cell.angle_gamma   90.00
#
_symmetry.space_group_name_H-M   'P 1'
#
loop_
_entity.id
_entity.type
_entity.pdbx_description
1 polymer ?
#
loop_
_entity_poly.entity_id
_entity_poly.type
_entity_poly.pdbx_seq_one_letter_code
_entity_poly.pdbx_strand_id
1 'polypeptide(L)'
;MGVVTNVPWAVGFNGELRHETAMYSILANLTIFLILWFWLRKKNFPKGTLFAIFLIWYAVARFITDFFRAYDLPYSDPRFFVFGNFGGLTISQIISIAIFVLGIWLVFYLKKSKMPARG
;
A
#
# COMPACT_ATOMS: atom_id res chain seq x y z
N MET A 1 -7.27 9.31 10.85
CA MET A 1 -8.68 8.87 10.97
C MET A 1 -9.29 8.72 9.60
N GLY A 2 -10.28 7.85 9.51
CA GLY A 2 -10.95 7.52 8.28
C GLY A 2 -12.32 8.15 8.11
N VAL A 3 -12.98 7.78 7.01
CA VAL A 3 -14.35 8.19 6.70
C VAL A 3 -15.33 7.63 7.73
N VAL A 4 -16.48 8.31 7.86
CA VAL A 4 -17.59 7.91 8.74
C VAL A 4 -18.13 6.54 8.31
N THR A 5 -18.42 5.68 9.28
CA THR A 5 -18.79 4.29 9.04
C THR A 5 -19.54 3.69 10.22
N ASN A 6 -20.29 2.61 9.96
CA ASN A 6 -21.08 1.89 10.97
C ASN A 6 -20.55 0.46 11.20
N VAL A 7 -19.30 0.17 10.85
CA VAL A 7 -18.70 -1.15 11.08
C VAL A 7 -18.48 -1.41 12.58
N PRO A 8 -18.52 -2.67 13.06
CA PRO A 8 -18.51 -2.97 14.50
C PRO A 8 -17.17 -2.66 15.20
N TRP A 9 -16.09 -2.43 14.44
CA TRP A 9 -14.78 -2.01 14.96
C TRP A 9 -14.49 -0.53 14.68
N ALA A 10 -15.51 0.27 14.34
CA ALA A 10 -15.38 1.71 14.18
C ALA A 10 -15.01 2.36 15.53
N VAL A 11 -14.22 3.44 15.48
CA VAL A 11 -13.83 4.19 16.67
C VAL A 11 -14.53 5.54 16.64
N GLY A 12 -15.03 5.94 17.81
CA GLY A 12 -15.72 7.21 17.99
C GLY A 12 -14.74 8.39 17.94
N PHE A 13 -15.04 9.39 17.11
CA PHE A 13 -14.31 10.64 17.03
C PHE A 13 -15.28 11.80 16.78
N ASN A 14 -15.25 12.83 17.63
CA ASN A 14 -16.14 14.00 17.56
C ASN A 14 -17.64 13.66 17.43
N GLY A 15 -18.10 12.60 18.11
CA GLY A 15 -19.50 12.17 18.08
C GLY A 15 -19.90 11.30 16.90
N GLU A 16 -18.97 10.98 15.99
CA GLU A 16 -19.20 10.11 14.84
C GLU A 16 -18.35 8.84 14.92
N LEU A 17 -18.87 7.73 14.40
CA LEU A 17 -18.11 6.48 14.25
C LEU A 17 -17.32 6.52 12.95
N ARG A 18 -16.00 6.29 13.04
CA ARG A 18 -15.08 6.40 11.89
C ARG A 18 -14.16 5.19 11.75
N HIS A 19 -13.67 4.98 10.54
CA HIS A 19 -12.67 3.96 10.24
C HIS A 19 -11.31 4.31 10.90
N GLU A 20 -10.71 3.37 11.64
CA GLU A 20 -9.32 3.52 12.10
C GLU A 20 -8.33 3.04 11.04
N THR A 21 -7.92 3.96 10.17
CA THR A 21 -6.96 3.71 9.09
C THR A 21 -5.63 3.13 9.58
N ALA A 22 -5.22 3.46 10.80
CA ALA A 22 -4.01 2.91 11.42
C ALA A 22 -4.11 1.39 11.64
N MET A 23 -5.26 0.91 12.12
CA MET A 23 -5.49 -0.52 12.35
C MET A 23 -5.41 -1.30 11.04
N TYR A 24 -6.03 -0.80 9.97
CA TYR A 24 -5.93 -1.41 8.65
C TYR A 24 -4.51 -1.44 8.11
N SER A 25 -3.76 -0.35 8.31
CA SER A 25 -2.37 -0.24 7.86
C SER A 25 -1.47 -1.24 8.60
N ILE A 26 -1.64 -1.38 9.91
CA ILE A 26 -0.89 -2.35 10.72
C ILE A 26 -1.22 -3.77 10.29
N LEU A 27 -2.51 -4.12 10.15
CA LEU A 27 -2.93 -5.46 9.73
C LEU A 27 -2.41 -5.81 8.33
N ALA A 28 -2.45 -4.88 7.39
CA ALA A 28 -1.93 -5.11 6.05
C ALA A 28 -0.41 -5.32 6.06
N ASN A 29 0.34 -4.47 6.77
CA ASN A 29 1.80 -4.60 6.87
C ASN A 29 2.22 -5.89 7.59
N LEU A 30 1.52 -6.25 8.66
CA LEU A 30 1.76 -7.51 9.37
C LEU A 30 1.48 -8.71 8.47
N THR A 31 0.38 -8.69 7.72
CA THR A 31 0.05 -9.75 6.76
C THR A 31 1.12 -9.89 5.69
N ILE A 32 1.59 -8.78 5.11
CA ILE A 32 2.69 -8.76 4.13
C ILE A 32 3.95 -9.36 4.76
N PHE A 33 4.31 -8.94 5.97
CA PHE A 33 5.48 -9.45 6.68
C PHE A 33 5.38 -10.97 6.92
N LEU A 34 4.23 -11.46 7.41
CA LEU A 34 4.01 -12.87 7.68
C LEU A 34 4.12 -13.71 6.41
N ILE A 35 3.57 -13.26 5.28
CA ILE A 35 3.68 -13.99 4.01
C ILE A 35 5.13 -14.00 3.52
N LEU A 36 5.83 -12.86 3.58
CA LEU A 36 7.24 -12.78 3.19
C LEU A 36 8.11 -13.68 4.06
N TRP A 37 7.88 -13.64 5.38
CA TRP A 37 8.62 -14.41 6.36
C TRP A 37 8.31 -15.89 6.26
N PHE A 38 7.07 -16.34 6.33
CA PHE A 38 6.81 -17.78 6.40
C PHE A 38 6.91 -18.50 5.06
N TRP A 39 6.56 -17.83 3.96
CA TRP A 39 6.43 -18.46 2.64
C TRP A 39 7.59 -18.12 1.71
N LEU A 40 7.86 -16.84 1.49
CA LEU A 40 8.81 -16.43 0.45
C LEU A 40 10.27 -16.52 0.89
N ARG A 41 10.59 -16.43 2.19
CA ARG A 41 11.97 -16.59 2.68
C ARG A 41 12.57 -17.96 2.37
N LYS A 42 11.74 -18.99 2.24
CA LYS A 42 12.18 -20.38 1.99
C LYS A 42 12.54 -20.61 0.52
N LYS A 43 12.24 -19.66 -0.36
CA LYS A 43 12.51 -19.75 -1.80
C LYS A 43 13.84 -19.10 -2.14
N ASN A 44 14.58 -19.68 -3.09
CA ASN A 44 15.93 -19.26 -3.45
C ASN A 44 15.93 -18.08 -4.44
N PHE A 45 15.32 -16.96 -4.06
CA PHE A 45 15.20 -15.77 -4.91
C PHE A 45 16.55 -15.04 -5.09
N PRO A 46 16.74 -14.29 -6.20
CA PRO A 46 17.82 -13.32 -6.29
C PRO A 46 17.80 -12.33 -5.11
N LYS A 47 18.98 -11.95 -4.63
CA LYS A 47 19.12 -10.90 -3.59
C LYS A 47 18.36 -9.65 -4.05
N GLY A 48 17.59 -9.04 -3.14
CA GLY A 48 16.74 -7.87 -3.44
C GLY A 48 15.34 -8.17 -3.96
N THR A 49 15.04 -9.39 -4.43
CA THR A 49 13.70 -9.73 -4.96
C THR A 49 12.63 -9.67 -3.88
N LEU A 50 12.93 -10.14 -2.65
CA LEU A 50 12.01 -10.07 -1.53
C LEU A 50 11.66 -8.61 -1.15
N PHE A 51 12.64 -7.72 -1.21
CA PHE A 51 12.44 -6.29 -0.99
C PHE A 51 11.57 -5.67 -2.08
N ALA A 52 11.80 -6.04 -3.35
CA ALA A 52 10.97 -5.59 -4.46
C ALA A 52 9.51 -6.05 -4.31
N ILE A 53 9.28 -7.31 -3.92
CA ILE A 53 7.93 -7.85 -3.65
C ILE A 53 7.28 -7.12 -2.47
N PHE A 54 8.03 -6.86 -1.40
CA PHE A 54 7.57 -6.05 -0.27
C PHE A 54 7.09 -4.67 -0.73
N LEU A 55 7.87 -3.95 -1.53
CA LEU A 55 7.51 -2.63 -2.04
C LEU A 55 6.20 -2.66 -2.85
N ILE A 56 6.04 -3.65 -3.73
CA ILE A 56 4.82 -3.82 -4.53
C ILE A 56 3.60 -3.99 -3.61
N TRP A 57 3.65 -4.93 -2.66
CA TRP A 57 2.51 -5.20 -1.79
C TRP A 57 2.24 -4.07 -0.81
N TYR A 58 3.29 -3.43 -0.29
CA TYR A 58 3.18 -2.25 0.55
C TYR A 58 2.49 -1.11 -0.21
N ALA A 59 2.89 -0.83 -1.44
CA ALA A 59 2.27 0.19 -2.27
C ALA A 59 0.79 -0.08 -2.53
N VAL A 60 0.41 -1.34 -2.82
CA VAL A 60 -0.99 -1.73 -3.00
C VAL A 60 -1.79 -1.52 -1.71
N ALA A 61 -1.28 -2.01 -0.58
CA ALA A 61 -1.93 -1.84 0.72
C ALA A 61 -2.06 -0.36 1.08
N ARG A 62 -1.02 0.46 0.85
CA ARG A 62 -1.04 1.90 1.10
C ARG A 62 -2.08 2.60 0.22
N PHE A 63 -2.15 2.25 -1.06
CA PHE A 63 -3.14 2.81 -1.98
C PHE A 63 -4.57 2.50 -1.53
N ILE A 64 -4.85 1.25 -1.14
CA ILE A 64 -6.17 0.81 -0.67
C ILE A 64 -6.55 1.50 0.65
N THR A 65 -5.66 1.48 1.64
CA THR A 65 -5.92 2.07 2.97
C THR A 65 -6.16 3.57 2.91
N ASP A 66 -5.56 4.26 1.93
CA ASP A 66 -5.74 5.70 1.77
C ASP A 66 -7.15 6.08 1.28
N PHE A 67 -7.88 5.20 0.59
CA PHE A 67 -9.29 5.46 0.25
C PHE A 67 -10.19 5.57 1.48
N PHE A 68 -9.83 4.88 2.56
CA PHE A 68 -10.59 4.95 3.81
C PHE A 68 -10.25 6.19 4.63
N ARG A 69 -9.29 7.02 4.20
CA ARG A 69 -8.85 8.21 4.93
C ARG A 69 -9.89 9.33 4.82
N ALA A 70 -10.11 10.03 5.94
CA ALA A 70 -11.08 11.11 6.03
C ALA A 70 -10.74 12.22 5.01
N TYR A 71 -11.78 12.76 4.37
CA TYR A 71 -11.70 13.88 3.42
C TYR A 71 -12.36 15.16 3.95
N ASP A 72 -13.06 15.05 5.07
CA ASP A 72 -13.92 16.06 5.67
C ASP A 72 -13.30 16.69 6.92
N LEU A 73 -12.16 16.18 7.39
CA LEU A 73 -11.45 16.70 8.55
C LEU A 73 -10.51 17.86 8.17
N PRO A 74 -10.28 18.84 9.07
CA PRO A 74 -9.38 19.99 8.80
C PRO A 74 -7.95 19.62 8.38
N TYR A 75 -7.49 18.42 8.73
CA TYR A 75 -6.16 17.90 8.43
C TYR A 75 -6.18 16.78 7.37
N SER A 76 -7.21 16.72 6.52
CA SER A 76 -7.28 15.74 5.44
C SER A 76 -6.26 16.04 4.35
N ASP A 77 -5.67 14.98 3.78
CA ASP A 77 -4.67 15.13 2.72
C ASP A 77 -5.31 15.72 1.45
N PRO A 78 -4.68 16.74 0.82
CA PRO A 78 -5.19 17.31 -0.41
C PRO A 78 -5.23 16.28 -1.54
N ARG A 79 -6.29 16.35 -2.34
CA ARG A 79 -6.54 15.48 -3.49
C ARG A 79 -6.24 16.24 -4.77
N PHE A 80 -5.37 15.67 -5.60
CA PHE A 80 -4.89 16.19 -6.87
C PHE A 80 -5.41 15.31 -8.01
N PHE A 81 -5.32 15.78 -9.25
CA PHE A 81 -5.78 15.02 -10.43
C PHE A 81 -7.23 14.55 -10.29
N VAL A 82 -8.16 15.50 -10.18
CA VAL A 82 -9.59 15.20 -10.10
C VAL A 82 -10.08 14.67 -11.44
N PHE A 83 -10.59 13.45 -11.46
CA PHE A 83 -11.14 12.82 -12.67
C PHE A 83 -12.66 12.90 -12.67
N GLY A 84 -13.20 14.05 -13.09
CA GLY A 84 -14.65 14.26 -13.14
C GLY A 84 -15.33 13.97 -11.80
N ASN A 85 -16.34 13.10 -11.79
CA ASN A 85 -17.09 12.74 -10.58
C ASN A 85 -16.40 11.70 -9.67
N PHE A 86 -15.25 11.14 -10.07
CA PHE A 86 -14.57 10.08 -9.32
C PHE A 86 -13.69 10.59 -8.16
N GLY A 87 -13.60 11.90 -7.98
CA GLY A 87 -12.71 12.52 -7.00
C GLY A 87 -11.25 12.55 -7.47
N GLY A 88 -10.39 13.19 -6.68
CA GLY A 88 -8.94 13.25 -6.92
C GLY A 88 -8.15 12.22 -6.12
N LEU A 89 -6.92 11.98 -6.56
CA LEU A 89 -5.91 11.14 -5.90
C LEU A 89 -5.14 11.93 -4.85
N THR A 90 -4.85 11.30 -3.71
CA THR A 90 -3.96 11.93 -2.71
C THR A 90 -2.50 11.83 -3.16
N ILE A 91 -1.63 12.66 -2.56
CA ILE A 91 -0.17 12.53 -2.72
C ILE A 91 0.30 11.12 -2.35
N SER A 92 -0.25 10.57 -1.27
CA SER A 92 0.07 9.21 -0.83
C SER A 92 -0.28 8.16 -1.88
N GLN A 93 -1.41 8.30 -2.57
CA GLN A 93 -1.80 7.40 -3.65
C GLN A 93 -0.88 7.52 -4.87
N ILE A 94 -0.50 8.74 -5.26
CA ILE A 94 0.43 8.99 -6.36
C ILE A 94 1.81 8.36 -6.07
N ILE A 95 2.35 8.59 -4.87
CA ILE A 95 3.62 7.99 -4.44
C ILE A 95 3.50 6.46 -4.42
N SER A 96 2.37 5.92 -3.96
CA SER A 96 2.14 4.48 -3.96
C SER A 96 2.17 3.89 -5.38
N ILE A 97 1.54 4.56 -6.36
CA ILE A 97 1.61 4.14 -7.77
C ILE A 97 3.06 4.14 -8.27
N ALA A 98 3.84 5.18 -7.98
CA ALA A 98 5.24 5.26 -8.38
C ALA A 98 6.10 4.12 -7.77
N ILE A 99 5.91 3.84 -6.47
CA ILE A 99 6.61 2.74 -5.78
C ILE A 99 6.19 1.38 -6.34
N PHE A 100 4.91 1.20 -6.66
CA PHE A 100 4.41 -0.03 -7.27
C PHE A 100 5.08 -0.31 -8.61
N VAL A 101 5.14 0.69 -9.50
CA VAL A 101 5.81 0.58 -10.79
C VAL A 101 7.31 0.29 -10.63
N LEU A 102 7.98 1.01 -9.72
CA LEU A 102 9.40 0.79 -9.41
C LEU A 102 9.65 -0.64 -8.89
N GLY A 103 8.77 -1.15 -8.01
CA GLY A 103 8.86 -2.50 -7.48
C GLY A 103 8.73 -3.56 -8.57
N ILE A 104 7.76 -3.40 -9.48
CA ILE A 104 7.59 -4.28 -10.64
C ILE A 104 8.85 -4.29 -11.50
N TRP A 105 9.35 -3.11 -11.87
CA TRP A 105 10.57 -2.96 -12.65
C TRP A 105 11.77 -3.64 -11.98
N LEU A 106 11.94 -3.45 -10.67
CA LEU A 106 13.03 -4.04 -9.90
C LEU A 106 12.96 -5.57 -9.88
N VAL A 107 11.77 -6.17 -9.76
CA VAL A 107 11.60 -7.63 -9.86
C VAL A 107 12.07 -8.16 -11.22
N PHE A 108 11.71 -7.49 -12.32
CA PHE A 108 12.12 -7.92 -13.67
C PHE A 108 13.62 -7.73 -13.89
N TYR A 109 14.19 -6.61 -13.43
CA TYR A 109 15.61 -6.34 -13.51
C TYR A 109 16.46 -7.39 -12.76
N LEU A 110 16.07 -7.73 -11.53
CA LEU A 110 16.77 -8.72 -10.70
C LEU A 110 16.63 -10.16 -11.20
N LYS A 111 15.53 -10.49 -11.88
CA LYS A 111 15.38 -11.78 -12.57
C LYS A 111 16.32 -11.88 -13.77
N LYS A 112 16.47 -10.79 -14.54
CA LYS A 112 17.34 -10.76 -15.72
C LYS A 112 18.83 -10.86 -15.35
N SER A 113 19.26 -10.24 -14.25
CA SER A 113 20.67 -10.29 -13.81
C SER A 113 21.12 -11.65 -13.28
N LYS A 114 20.20 -12.55 -12.90
CA LYS A 114 20.51 -13.94 -12.53
C LYS A 114 20.56 -14.91 -13.72
N MET A 115 20.17 -14.51 -14.93
CA MET A 115 20.43 -15.30 -16.13
C MET A 115 21.88 -15.04 -16.54
N PRO A 116 22.80 -16.02 -16.43
CA PRO A 116 24.17 -15.85 -16.87
C PRO A 116 24.18 -15.50 -18.35
N ALA A 117 25.10 -14.60 -18.73
CA ALA A 117 25.45 -14.34 -20.11
C ALA A 117 25.58 -15.68 -20.84
N ARG A 118 24.68 -15.92 -21.79
CA ARG A 118 24.67 -17.13 -22.60
C ARG A 118 25.54 -16.84 -23.81
N GLY A 119 26.72 -17.46 -23.85
CA GLY A 119 27.55 -17.65 -25.06
C GLY A 119 28.23 -16.41 -25.57
#